data_AF-A0A3E0N1T8-F1
#
_entry.id   AF-A0A3E0N1T8-F1
#
_cell.length_a   1.000
_cell.length_b   1.000
_cell.length_c   1.000
_cell.angle_alpha   90.00
_cell.angle_beta   90.00
_cell.angle_gamma   90.00
#
_symmetry.space_group_name_H-M   'P 1'
#
loop_
_entity.id
_entity.type
_entity.pdbx_description
1 polymer ?
#
loop_
_entity_poly.entity_id
_entity_poly.type
_entity_poly.pdbx_seq_one_letter_code
_entity_poly.pdbx_strand_id
1 'polypeptide(L)' 'MSTTQATDFLGREIKAGSTVCYPVRRGSRMWLQRVTVTQVVQHDKTQAPCVAGYNPSGRRVTIFNLDNCVVVEPAEPPAG' A
#
# COMPACT_ATOMS: atom_id res chain seq x y z
N MET A 1 9.52 -21.57 0.13
CA MET A 1 9.07 -20.23 -0.32
C MET A 1 9.10 -19.34 0.90
N SER A 2 9.98 -18.32 0.95
CA SER A 2 10.03 -17.41 2.09
C SER A 2 8.80 -16.50 2.01
N THR A 3 7.92 -16.58 3.00
CA THR A 3 6.71 -15.75 3.05
C THR A 3 7.13 -14.33 3.43
N THR A 4 7.31 -13.44 2.45
CA THR A 4 7.60 -12.03 2.72
C THR A 4 6.37 -11.41 3.38
N GLN A 5 6.40 -11.24 4.71
CA GLN A 5 5.36 -10.52 5.44
C GLN A 5 5.56 -9.01 5.28
N ALA A 6 4.46 -8.30 5.03
CA ALA A 6 4.41 -6.85 4.93
C ALA A 6 3.31 -6.33 5.85
N THR A 7 3.62 -5.35 6.67
CA THR A 7 2.67 -4.70 7.58
C THR A 7 2.60 -3.21 7.31
N ASP A 8 1.45 -2.62 7.58
CA ASP A 8 1.24 -1.18 7.51
C ASP A 8 1.68 -0.48 8.82
N PHE A 9 1.52 0.84 8.88
CA PHE A 9 1.85 1.65 10.06
C PHE A 9 1.12 1.21 11.34
N LEU A 10 -0.07 0.59 11.22
CA LEU A 10 -0.88 0.12 12.34
C LEU A 10 -0.63 -1.36 12.66
N GLY A 11 0.37 -1.99 12.03
CA GLY A 11 0.67 -3.41 12.19
C GLY A 11 -0.29 -4.35 11.47
N ARG A 12 -1.15 -3.84 10.57
CA ARG A 12 -2.08 -4.66 9.78
C ARG A 12 -1.35 -5.30 8.62
N GLU A 13 -1.68 -6.56 8.35
CA GLU A 13 -1.13 -7.30 7.21
C GLU A 13 -1.51 -6.63 5.88
N ILE A 14 -0.52 -6.40 5.02
CA ILE A 14 -0.71 -6.00 3.64
C ILE A 14 -0.55 -7.23 2.75
N LYS A 15 -1.58 -7.52 1.92
CA LYS A 15 -1.58 -8.64 0.98
C LYS A 15 -2.22 -8.27 -0.35
N ALA A 16 -2.09 -9.15 -1.34
CA ALA A 16 -2.79 -8.99 -2.61
C ALA A 16 -4.31 -8.83 -2.39
N GLY A 17 -4.92 -7.89 -3.09
CA GLY A 17 -6.32 -7.51 -2.90
C GLY A 17 -6.57 -6.46 -1.81
N SER A 18 -5.63 -6.22 -0.89
CA SER A 18 -5.74 -5.11 0.05
C SER A 18 -5.76 -3.78 -0.68
N THR A 19 -6.48 -2.81 -0.11
CA THR A 19 -6.35 -1.40 -0.52
C THR A 19 -5.54 -0.67 0.51
N VAL A 20 -4.50 0.04 0.07
CA VAL A 20 -3.64 0.86 0.95
C VAL A 20 -3.70 2.32 0.54
N CYS A 21 -3.57 3.21 1.52
CA CYS A 21 -3.35 4.63 1.33
C CYS A 21 -1.94 4.99 1.82
N TYR A 22 -1.25 5.87 1.10
CA TYR A 22 0.06 6.38 1.49
C TYR A 22 0.18 7.86 1.13
N PRO A 23 0.98 8.64 1.86
CA PRO A 23 1.20 10.05 1.56
C PRO A 23 2.10 10.22 0.33
N VAL A 24 1.69 11.10 -0.58
CA VAL A 24 2.50 11.56 -1.71
C VAL A 24 2.83 13.02 -1.49
N ARG A 25 4.10 13.38 -1.70
CA ARG A 25 4.57 14.77 -1.67
C ARG A 25 5.09 15.16 -3.05
N ARG A 26 4.67 16.33 -3.54
CA ARG A 26 5.24 16.97 -4.73
C ARG A 26 5.42 18.47 -4.47
N GLY A 27 6.66 18.86 -4.18
CA GLY A 27 6.97 20.20 -3.67
C GLY A 27 6.30 20.44 -2.31
N SER A 28 5.60 21.57 -2.18
CA SER A 28 4.82 21.92 -0.98
C SER A 28 3.47 21.20 -0.89
N ARG A 29 3.01 20.51 -1.94
CA ARG A 29 1.73 19.80 -1.95
C ARG A 29 1.86 18.40 -1.36
N MET A 30 0.85 18.00 -0.59
CA MET A 30 0.74 16.68 0.00
C MET A 30 -0.70 16.17 -0.12
N TRP A 31 -0.86 14.89 -0.44
CA TRP A 31 -2.16 14.23 -0.51
C TRP A 31 -2.02 12.74 -0.22
N LEU A 32 -3.14 12.08 0.07
CA LEU A 32 -3.19 10.62 0.18
C LEU A 32 -3.47 10.00 -1.18
N GLN A 33 -2.67 9.00 -1.55
CA GLN A 33 -2.88 8.22 -2.76
C GLN A 33 -3.32 6.81 -2.38
N ARG A 34 -4.42 6.37 -2.99
CA ARG A 34 -4.91 4.99 -2.87
C ARG A 34 -4.24 4.08 -3.89
N VAL A 35 -3.95 2.85 -3.49
CA VAL A 35 -3.43 1.77 -4.33
C VAL A 35 -4.14 0.46 -3.98
N THR A 36 -4.57 -0.27 -5.00
CA THR A 36 -4.99 -1.67 -4.89
C THR A 36 -3.76 -2.55 -5.06
N VAL A 37 -3.44 -3.31 -4.03
CA VAL A 37 -2.25 -4.15 -3.97
C VAL A 37 -2.44 -5.37 -4.86
N THR A 38 -1.45 -5.64 -5.70
CA THR A 38 -1.40 -6.85 -6.52
C THR A 38 -0.41 -7.87 -6.00
N GLN A 39 0.68 -7.44 -5.36
CA GLN A 39 1.68 -8.34 -4.78
C GLN A 39 2.54 -7.63 -3.74
N VAL A 40 3.04 -8.43 -2.80
CA VAL A 40 4.14 -8.08 -1.90
C VAL A 40 5.43 -8.64 -2.48
N VAL A 41 6.45 -7.80 -2.63
CA VAL A 41 7.75 -8.16 -3.21
C VAL A 41 8.88 -7.73 -2.28
N GLN A 42 10.10 -8.21 -2.49
CA GLN A 42 11.26 -7.68 -1.79
C GLN A 42 11.94 -6.60 -2.62
N HIS A 43 12.48 -5.58 -1.95
CA HIS A 43 13.32 -4.60 -2.60
C HIS A 43 14.68 -5.22 -2.91
N ASP A 44 15.13 -5.19 -4.16
CA ASP A 44 16.37 -5.85 -4.57
C ASP A 44 17.60 -5.42 -3.73
N LYS A 45 17.66 -4.15 -3.31
CA LYS A 45 18.81 -3.60 -2.58
C LYS A 45 18.73 -3.78 -1.06
N THR A 46 17.55 -3.57 -0.49
CA THR A 46 17.40 -3.56 0.99
C THR A 46 16.83 -4.86 1.53
N GLN A 47 16.34 -5.74 0.65
CA GLN A 47 15.60 -6.97 0.98
C GLN A 47 14.34 -6.74 1.84
N ALA A 48 13.98 -5.47 2.06
CA ALA A 48 12.81 -5.06 2.79
C ALA A 48 11.53 -5.32 1.96
N PRO A 49 10.41 -5.64 2.62
CA PRO A 49 9.13 -5.80 1.94
C PRO A 49 8.70 -4.50 1.25
N CYS A 50 8.21 -4.62 0.02
CA CYS A 50 7.58 -3.58 -0.76
C CYS A 50 6.21 -4.06 -1.23
N VAL A 51 5.38 -3.12 -1.60
CA VAL A 51 4.05 -3.40 -2.12
C VAL A 51 3.94 -2.85 -3.52
N ALA A 52 3.54 -3.68 -4.48
CA ALA A 52 3.23 -3.26 -5.84
C ALA A 52 1.73 -3.34 -6.08
N GLY A 53 1.21 -2.42 -6.90
CA GLY A 53 -0.21 -2.35 -7.19
C GLY A 53 -0.54 -1.31 -8.25
N TYR A 54 -1.83 -0.99 -8.33
CA TYR A 54 -2.36 0.02 -9.26
C TYR A 54 -3.11 1.10 -8.49
N ASN A 55 -2.93 2.34 -8.91
CA ASN A 55 -3.75 3.45 -8.43
C ASN A 55 -5.11 3.50 -9.17
N PRO A 56 -6.07 4.34 -8.75
CA PRO A 56 -7.37 4.47 -9.42
C PRO A 56 -7.30 4.90 -10.89
N SER A 57 -6.19 5.52 -11.33
CA SER A 57 -5.96 5.88 -12.74
C SER A 57 -5.35 4.74 -13.57
N GLY A 58 -5.20 3.53 -13.01
CA GLY A 58 -4.61 2.37 -13.68
C GLY A 58 -3.08 2.42 -13.81
N ARG A 59 -2.40 3.35 -13.13
CA ARG A 59 -0.93 3.43 -13.15
C ARG A 59 -0.34 2.47 -12.13
N ARG A 60 0.70 1.75 -12.53
CA ARG A 60 1.48 0.89 -11.64
C ARG A 60 2.23 1.75 -10.62
N VAL A 61 2.17 1.35 -9.35
CA VAL A 61 2.83 1.99 -8.22
C VAL A 61 3.57 0.92 -7.41
N THR A 62 4.78 1.26 -6.96
CA THR A 62 5.52 0.47 -5.97
C THR A 62 5.78 1.34 -4.75
N ILE A 63 5.46 0.83 -3.57
CA ILE A 63 5.62 1.51 -2.29
C ILE A 63 6.69 0.77 -1.48
N PHE A 64 7.74 1.49 -1.10
CA PHE A 64 8.91 0.94 -0.40
C PHE A 64 8.88 1.21 1.11
N ASN A 65 8.28 2.33 1.54
CA ASN A 65 8.20 2.72 2.94
C ASN A 65 6.79 2.40 3.47
N LEU A 66 6.62 1.16 3.94
CA LEU A 66 5.33 0.64 4.40
C LEU A 66 4.87 1.26 5.73
N ASP A 67 5.80 1.82 6.52
CA ASP A 67 5.50 2.54 7.76
C ASP A 67 4.73 3.85 7.51
N ASN A 68 4.65 4.31 6.27
CA ASN A 68 3.81 5.45 5.87
C ASN A 68 2.48 5.02 5.23
N CYS A 69 2.19 3.73 5.20
CA CYS A 69 1.00 3.19 4.58
C CYS A 69 -0.03 2.81 5.64
N VAL A 70 -1.31 2.84 5.26
CA VAL A 70 -2.40 2.28 6.06
C VAL A 70 -3.32 1.48 5.16
N VAL A 71 -3.66 0.26 5.57
CA VAL A 71 -4.70 -0.57 4.96
C VAL A 71 -6.06 0.06 5.24
N VAL A 72 -6.80 0.33 4.17
CA VAL A 72 -8.15 0.89 4.24
C VAL A 72 -9.18 -0.17 3.88
N GLU A 73 -10.19 -0.28 4.74
CA GLU A 73 -11.35 -1.13 4.50
C GLU A 73 -12.39 -0.35 3.66
N PRO A 74 -13.19 -1.04 2.84
CA PRO A 74 -14.35 -0.43 2.22
C PRO A 74 -15.25 0.12 3.33
N ALA A 75 -15.78 1.34 3.16
CA ALA A 75 -16.83 1.81 4.04
C ALA A 75 -18.02 0.86 3.94
N GLU A 76 -18.54 0.39 5.08
CA GLU A 76 -19.83 -0.29 5.08
C GLU A 76 -20.87 0.67 4.46
N PRO A 77 -21.74 0.17 3.57
CA PRO A 77 -22.84 0.98 3.09
C PRO A 77 -23.66 1.44 4.31
N PRO A 78 -24.21 2.67 4.30
CA PRO A 78 -25.07 3.13 5.38
C PRO A 78 -26.17 2.10 5.58
N ALA A 79 -26.36 1.65 6.83
CA ALA A 79 -27.51 0.85 7.20
C ALA A 79 -28.75 1.65 6.82
N GLY A 80 -29.53 1.12 5.86
CA GLY A 80 -30.74 1.76 5.37
C GLY A 80 -31.87 1.80 6.39
#